data_AF-A0AAW2F305-F1
#
_entry.id   AF-A0AAW2F305-F1
#
_cell.length_a   1.000
_cell.length_b   1.000
_cell.length_c   1.000
_cell.angle_alpha   90.00
_cell.angle_beta   90.00
_cell.angle_gamma   90.00
#
_symmetry.space_group_name_H-M   'P 1'
#
loop_
_entity.id
_entity.type
_entity.pdbx_description
1 polymer ?
#
loop_
_entity_poly.entity_id
_entity_poly.type
_entity_poly.pdbx_seq_one_letter_code
_entity_poly.pdbx_strand_id
1 'polypeptide(L)' 'MHGLLCSSACWVVAGPGKDLAFILADEGYDVWLGNARGNMYSRKHYLPDIKKELYWDFR' A
#
# COMPACT_ATOMS: atom_id res chain seq x y z
N MET A 1 2.88 -5.20 5.23
CA MET A 1 3.37 -4.06 4.41
C MET A 1 3.98 -4.62 3.12
N HIS A 2 3.73 -4.02 1.96
CA HIS A 2 4.24 -4.50 0.66
C HIS A 2 5.78 -4.35 0.51
N GLY A 3 6.37 -5.01 -0.49
CA GLY A 3 7.80 -4.95 -0.78
C GLY A 3 8.26 -3.69 -1.53
N LEU A 4 9.56 -3.64 -1.86
CA LEU A 4 10.18 -2.59 -2.67
C LEU A 4 9.51 -2.51 -4.06
N LEU A 5 9.16 -1.29 -4.50
CA LEU A 5 8.48 -1.01 -5.78
C LEU A 5 7.10 -1.70 -5.96
N CYS A 6 6.48 -2.19 -4.88
CA CYS A 6 5.16 -2.81 -4.89
C CYS A 6 4.04 -1.88 -4.36
N SER A 7 2.84 -2.43 -4.19
CA SER A 7 1.70 -1.79 -3.53
C SER A 7 0.92 -2.80 -2.69
N SER A 8 -0.12 -2.35 -1.97
CA SER A 8 -1.04 -3.22 -1.24
C SER A 8 -1.70 -4.30 -2.11
N ALA A 9 -1.76 -4.11 -3.43
CA ALA A 9 -2.35 -5.07 -4.35
C ALA A 9 -1.69 -6.45 -4.25
N CYS A 10 -0.40 -6.54 -3.90
CA CYS A 10 0.33 -7.80 -3.74
C CYS A 10 -0.34 -8.79 -2.78
N TRP A 11 -1.22 -8.33 -1.89
CA TRP A 11 -1.93 -9.16 -0.93
C TRP A 11 -3.32 -9.61 -1.39
N VAL A 12 -3.75 -9.28 -2.61
CA VAL A 12 -5.11 -9.55 -3.12
C VAL A 12 -5.15 -9.92 -4.62
N VAL A 13 -4.01 -10.16 -5.27
CA VAL A 13 -3.95 -10.43 -6.72
C VAL A 13 -4.53 -11.78 -7.11
N ALA A 14 -4.24 -12.85 -6.37
CA ALA A 14 -4.67 -14.21 -6.70
C ALA A 14 -6.12 -14.51 -6.26
N GLY A 15 -6.66 -13.74 -5.30
CA GLY A 15 -8.02 -13.84 -4.81
C GLY A 15 -8.21 -14.67 -3.54
N PRO A 16 -9.48 -14.89 -3.12
CA PRO A 16 -9.85 -15.61 -1.91
C PRO A 16 -9.28 -17.04 -1.84
N GLY A 17 -8.94 -17.47 -0.63
CA GLY A 17 -8.34 -18.79 -0.36
C GLY A 17 -6.89 -18.96 -0.85
N LYS A 18 -6.29 -17.94 -1.47
CA LYS A 18 -4.90 -17.96 -1.96
C LYS A 18 -4.06 -16.84 -1.36
N ASP A 19 -4.58 -15.62 -1.36
CA ASP A 19 -3.83 -14.49 -0.84
C ASP A 19 -4.00 -14.32 0.67
N LEU A 20 -2.91 -13.86 1.28
CA LEU A 20 -2.81 -13.68 2.72
C LEU A 20 -3.88 -12.75 3.30
N ALA A 21 -4.26 -11.67 2.59
CA ALA A 21 -5.27 -10.74 3.11
C ALA A 21 -6.63 -11.40 3.30
N PHE A 22 -7.03 -12.26 2.36
CA PHE A 22 -8.30 -12.99 2.45
C PHE A 22 -8.24 -14.09 3.50
N ILE A 23 -7.14 -14.84 3.55
CA ILE A 23 -6.97 -15.91 4.56
C ILE A 23 -7.07 -15.33 5.98
N LEU A 24 -6.41 -14.19 6.24
CA LEU A 24 -6.49 -13.55 7.56
C LEU A 24 -7.88 -12.99 7.86
N ALA A 25 -8.58 -12.43 6.86
CA ALA A 25 -9.94 -11.95 7.05
C ALA A 25 -10.90 -13.10 7.37
N ASP A 26 -10.77 -14.25 6.68
CA ASP A 26 -11.59 -15.44 6.92
C ASP A 26 -11.34 -16.05 8.31
N GLU A 27 -10.12 -15.92 8.84
CA GLU A 27 -9.76 -16.31 10.22
C GLU A 27 -10.20 -15.26 11.29
N GLY A 28 -10.96 -14.24 10.90
CA GLY A 28 -11.57 -13.27 11.81
C GLY A 28 -10.66 -12.12 12.25
N TYR A 29 -9.53 -11.89 11.58
CA TYR A 29 -8.68 -10.73 11.84
C TYR A 29 -9.20 -9.49 11.10
N ASP A 30 -9.01 -8.30 11.69
CA ASP A 30 -9.19 -7.04 10.99
C ASP A 30 -7.92 -6.71 10.18
N VAL A 31 -8.03 -6.72 8.85
CA VAL A 31 -6.88 -6.70 7.95
C VAL A 31 -6.69 -5.31 7.33
N TRP A 32 -5.54 -4.71 7.62
CA TRP A 32 -5.14 -3.41 7.08
C TRP A 32 -4.02 -3.53 6.06
N LEU A 33 -4.24 -3.02 4.85
CA LEU A 33 -3.26 -3.07 3.75
C LEU A 33 -2.63 -1.70 3.48
N GLY A 34 -1.49 -1.44 4.14
CA GLY A 34 -0.76 -0.19 3.99
C GLY A 34 -0.10 0.00 2.62
N ASN A 35 0.02 1.27 2.21
CA ASN A 35 0.74 1.71 1.01
C ASN A 35 1.79 2.75 1.39
N ALA A 36 3.03 2.55 0.96
CA ALA A 36 4.11 3.51 1.18
C ALA A 36 3.98 4.72 0.23
N ARG A 37 4.38 5.90 0.71
CA ARG A 37 4.43 7.15 -0.07
C ARG A 37 5.15 6.91 -1.40
N GLY A 38 4.51 7.31 -2.49
CA GLY A 38 5.05 7.23 -3.84
C GLY A 38 4.61 6.03 -4.68
N ASN A 39 4.06 4.99 -4.06
CA ASN A 39 3.53 3.86 -4.83
C ASN A 39 2.24 4.23 -5.59
N MET A 40 1.67 3.30 -6.37
CA MET A 40 0.48 3.56 -7.21
C MET A 40 -0.71 4.22 -6.47
N TYR A 41 -0.95 3.84 -5.22
CA TYR A 41 -2.14 4.25 -4.46
C TYR A 41 -1.86 5.34 -3.43
N SER A 42 -0.62 5.84 -3.32
CA SER A 42 -0.24 6.83 -2.30
C SER A 42 0.70 7.89 -2.86
N ARG A 43 0.22 8.64 -3.86
CA ARG A 43 0.98 9.73 -4.54
C ARG A 43 0.51 11.15 -4.22
N LYS A 44 -0.37 11.33 -3.25
CA LYS A 44 -0.93 12.63 -2.89
C LYS A 44 -0.17 13.25 -1.71
N HIS A 45 -0.18 14.56 -1.67
CA HIS A 45 0.38 15.37 -0.59
C HIS A 45 -0.60 16.49 -0.25
N TYR A 46 -0.60 16.98 1.00
CA TYR A 46 -1.53 18.02 1.43
C TYR A 46 -1.25 19.37 0.75
N LEU A 47 0.01 19.63 0.41
CA LEU A 47 0.42 20.74 -0.46
C LEU A 47 0.15 20.34 -1.92
N PRO A 48 -0.76 21.03 -2.63
CA PRO A 48 -1.12 20.69 -4.01
C PRO A 48 0.06 20.86 -4.99
N ASP A 49 0.95 21.83 -4.73
CA ASP A 49 2.07 22.19 -5.61
C ASP A 49 3.44 21.88 -4.98
N ILE A 50 3.53 20.84 -4.17
CA ILE A 50 4.81 20.42 -3.60
C ILE A 50 5.81 20.10 -4.73
N LYS A 51 7.02 20.68 -4.62
CA LYS A 51 8.11 20.37 -5.55
C LYS A 51 8.46 18.89 -5.45
N LYS A 52 8.79 18.26 -6.58
CA LYS A 52 9.11 16.82 -6.66
C LYS A 52 10.21 16.45 -5.67
N GLU A 53 11.24 17.28 -5.55
CA GLU A 53 12.38 17.06 -4.66
C GLU A 53 11.95 17.03 -3.19
N LEU A 54 11.04 17.93 -2.80
CA LEU A 54 10.49 17.99 -1.44
C LEU A 54 9.53 16.82 -1.17
N TYR A 55 8.74 16.42 -2.18
CA TYR A 55 7.86 15.25 -2.03
C TYR A 55 8.63 13.97 -1.73
N TRP A 56 9.82 13.81 -2.32
CA TRP A 56 10.70 12.65 -2.13
C TRP A 56 11.78 12.86 -1.05
N ASP A 57 11.73 13.96 -0.30
CA ASP A 57 12.57 14.13 0.87
C ASP A 57 11.97 13.34 2.04
N PHE A 58 12.71 12.33 2.51
CA PHE A 58 12.32 11.45 3.63
C PHE A 58 13.10 11.75 4.92
N ARG A 59 13.91 12.81 4.91
CA ARG A 59 14.74 13.20 6.05
C ARG A 59 13.93 13.91 7.13
#